data_AF-A0A2W2JWQ9-F1
#
_entry.id   AF-A0A2W2JWQ9-F1
#
_cell.length_a   1.000
_cell.length_b   1.000
_cell.length_c   1.000
_cell.angle_alpha   90.00
_cell.angle_beta   90.00
_cell.angle_gamma   90.00
#
_symmetry.space_group_name_H-M   'P 1'
#
loop_
_entity.id
_entity.type
_entity.pdbx_description
1 polymer ?
#
loop_
_entity_poly.entity_id
_entity_poly.type
_entity_poly.pdbx_seq_one_letter_code
_entity_poly.pdbx_strand_id
1 'polypeptide(L)'
;MVGTRDRVSVPITVQLDNSSGGITTIDAMLWIGDGYSSSFSFYLDGPAGQNMTCEKTTSTVSTCTGTATLYPTQLHNSATMPAWLQVSGYAYDGGRYLLNSKYPEYADLPGTSVPVLKQTTLTVKATPKPVRKGGTVTITGQLNRPDWNTLIDPYGTATATVGYPKQPVKLQFKSWS
;
A
#
# COMPACT_ATOMS: atom_id res chain seq x y z
N MET A 1 0.22 -5.10 -0.68
CA MET A 1 -0.50 -5.77 0.44
C MET A 1 0.29 -5.54 1.71
N VAL A 2 -0.36 -5.33 2.85
CA VAL A 2 0.29 -5.06 4.15
C VAL A 2 -0.02 -6.18 5.14
N GLY A 3 1.01 -6.67 5.83
CA GLY A 3 0.94 -7.72 6.85
C GLY A 3 0.73 -7.17 8.25
N THR A 4 1.20 -7.88 9.28
CA THR A 4 1.12 -7.45 10.69
C THR A 4 2.45 -6.96 11.26
N ARG A 5 3.57 -7.30 10.62
CA ARG A 5 4.93 -6.96 11.08
C ARG A 5 5.66 -6.09 10.08
N ASP A 6 5.86 -6.62 8.88
CA ASP A 6 6.71 -5.97 7.89
C ASP A 6 6.07 -4.68 7.38
N ARG A 7 6.87 -3.61 7.40
CA ARG A 7 6.53 -2.34 6.76
C ARG A 7 6.52 -2.52 5.24
N VAL A 8 5.66 -1.76 4.58
CA VAL A 8 5.59 -1.75 3.11
C VAL A 8 6.06 -0.40 2.62
N SER A 9 7.12 -0.39 1.82
CA SER A 9 7.65 0.82 1.18
C SER A 9 7.02 1.00 -0.19
N VAL A 10 6.51 2.21 -0.44
CA VAL A 10 5.89 2.63 -1.70
C VAL A 10 6.75 3.75 -2.28
N PRO A 11 7.66 3.44 -3.23
CA PRO A 11 8.44 4.47 -3.91
C PRO A 11 7.55 5.28 -4.84
N ILE A 12 7.74 6.60 -4.83
CA ILE A 12 6.94 7.57 -5.57
C ILE A 12 7.88 8.50 -6.31
N THR A 13 7.58 8.72 -7.59
CA THR A 13 8.27 9.67 -8.46
C THR A 13 7.23 10.61 -9.05
N VAL A 14 7.52 11.92 -9.01
CA VAL A 14 6.66 12.97 -9.55
C VAL A 14 7.51 13.92 -10.39
N GLN A 15 7.02 14.26 -11.57
CA GLN A 15 7.57 15.33 -12.39
C GLN A 15 6.78 16.61 -12.14
N LEU A 16 7.51 17.70 -11.85
CA LEU A 16 6.95 19.03 -11.62
C LEU A 16 7.55 20.02 -12.61
N ASP A 17 6.70 20.73 -13.33
CA ASP A 17 7.12 21.80 -14.25
C ASP A 17 7.59 23.01 -13.47
N ASN A 18 8.85 23.40 -13.62
CA ASN A 18 9.47 24.54 -12.96
C ASN A 18 10.44 25.29 -13.89
N SER A 19 9.89 26.11 -14.77
CA SER A 19 10.65 26.99 -15.66
C SER A 19 11.58 27.96 -14.92
N SER A 20 11.37 28.19 -13.63
CA SER A 20 12.14 29.08 -12.75
C SER A 20 13.40 28.48 -12.13
N GLY A 21 13.72 27.23 -12.45
CA GLY A 21 15.03 26.68 -12.19
C GLY A 21 15.20 25.89 -10.90
N GLY A 22 14.14 25.57 -10.18
CA GLY A 22 14.20 24.63 -9.06
C GLY A 22 12.97 24.64 -8.15
N ILE A 23 12.97 23.73 -7.18
CA ILE A 23 11.94 23.60 -6.14
C ILE A 23 12.55 24.09 -4.82
N THR A 24 11.91 25.07 -4.17
CA THR A 24 12.39 25.63 -2.89
C THR A 24 11.86 24.85 -1.70
N THR A 25 10.61 24.43 -1.75
CA THR A 25 9.99 23.60 -0.73
C THR A 25 9.13 22.52 -1.38
N ILE A 26 9.11 21.36 -0.77
CA ILE A 26 8.30 20.23 -1.20
C ILE A 26 7.82 19.44 0.01
N ASP A 27 6.52 19.19 0.03
CA ASP A 27 5.85 18.33 0.97
C ASP A 27 5.02 17.31 0.19
N ALA A 28 4.98 16.08 0.70
CA ALA A 28 4.25 15.00 0.07
C ALA A 28 3.81 13.97 1.10
N MET A 29 2.62 13.42 0.88
CA MET A 29 2.11 12.31 1.65
C MET A 29 1.30 11.35 0.79
N LEU A 30 1.36 10.08 1.18
CA LEU A 30 0.41 9.07 0.75
C LEU A 30 -0.72 9.00 1.77
N TRP A 31 -1.94 9.09 1.28
CA TRP A 31 -3.16 9.10 2.07
C TRP A 31 -4.00 7.87 1.74
N ILE A 32 -4.64 7.25 2.73
CA ILE A 32 -5.50 6.07 2.52
C ILE A 32 -6.94 6.42 2.89
N GLY A 33 -7.86 6.28 1.92
CA GLY A 33 -9.29 6.47 2.11
C GLY A 33 -10.06 6.77 0.82
N ASP A 34 -11.24 7.37 0.97
CA ASP A 34 -12.21 7.73 -0.07
C ASP A 34 -12.17 9.19 -0.56
N GLY A 35 -11.14 9.98 -0.25
CA GLY A 35 -11.05 11.43 -0.54
C GLY A 35 -9.84 12.15 0.10
N TYR A 36 -10.04 13.26 0.80
CA TYR A 36 -8.98 13.97 1.56
C TYR A 36 -9.29 14.13 3.05
N SER A 37 -10.48 13.70 3.50
CA SER A 37 -10.90 13.75 4.92
C SER A 37 -10.35 12.54 5.67
N SER A 38 -9.22 12.69 6.34
CA SER A 38 -8.32 11.58 6.72
C SER A 38 -8.84 10.56 7.71
N SER A 39 -8.44 9.30 7.48
CA SER A 39 -8.23 8.30 8.52
C SER A 39 -6.76 7.87 8.68
N PHE A 40 -5.94 7.85 7.60
CA PHE A 40 -4.50 7.45 7.65
C PHE A 40 -3.64 8.21 6.65
N SER A 41 -2.55 8.84 7.10
CA SER A 41 -1.58 9.56 6.25
C SER A 41 -0.14 9.17 6.57
N PHE A 42 0.68 9.09 5.53
CA PHE A 42 2.09 8.72 5.59
C PHE A 42 2.89 9.73 4.79
N TYR A 43 3.63 10.60 5.49
CA TYR A 43 4.58 11.47 4.81
C TYR A 43 5.63 10.64 4.07
N LEU A 44 6.05 11.13 2.92
CA LEU A 44 7.12 10.51 2.15
C LEU A 44 8.48 10.88 2.76
N ASP A 45 9.44 9.98 2.64
CA ASP A 45 10.81 10.23 3.07
C ASP A 45 11.47 11.32 2.20
N GLY A 46 12.21 12.23 2.84
CA GLY A 46 12.96 13.31 2.20
C GLY A 46 14.05 13.93 3.09
N PRO A 47 14.76 14.95 2.58
CA PRO A 47 15.73 15.72 3.35
C PRO A 47 15.10 16.42 4.56
N ALA A 48 15.90 16.88 5.52
CA ALA A 48 15.37 17.55 6.70
C ALA A 48 14.44 18.73 6.34
N GLY A 49 13.18 18.66 6.79
CA GLY A 49 12.15 19.67 6.50
C GLY A 49 11.44 19.52 5.16
N GLN A 50 11.69 18.43 4.41
CA GLN A 50 11.05 18.12 3.13
C GLN A 50 10.61 16.65 3.10
N ASN A 51 9.51 16.37 2.41
CA ASN A 51 8.99 15.00 2.29
C ASN A 51 9.19 14.41 0.89
N MET A 52 10.11 14.98 0.09
CA MET A 52 10.64 14.40 -1.14
C MET A 52 12.03 14.98 -1.41
N THR A 53 12.84 14.30 -2.22
CA THR A 53 14.07 14.84 -2.81
C THR A 53 13.79 15.24 -4.25
N CYS A 54 14.01 16.51 -4.61
CA CYS A 54 13.82 17.01 -5.98
C CYS A 54 15.15 17.31 -6.67
N GLU A 55 15.31 16.80 -7.88
CA GLU A 55 16.43 17.12 -8.76
C GLU A 55 15.90 17.74 -10.06
N LYS A 56 16.59 18.78 -10.54
CA LYS A 56 16.26 19.38 -11.84
C LYS A 56 16.71 18.44 -12.95
N THR A 57 15.76 17.87 -13.69
CA THR A 57 16.05 16.90 -14.77
C THR A 57 16.06 17.53 -16.15
N THR A 58 15.35 18.64 -16.35
CA THR A 58 15.45 19.47 -17.57
C THR A 58 15.48 20.95 -17.23
N SER A 59 15.58 21.84 -18.22
CA SER A 59 15.52 23.29 -17.99
C SER A 59 14.23 23.75 -17.31
N THR A 60 13.12 23.02 -17.49
CA THR A 60 11.78 23.37 -17.01
C THR A 60 11.10 22.27 -16.21
N VAL A 61 11.78 21.17 -15.89
CA VAL A 61 11.20 20.04 -15.14
C VAL A 61 12.14 19.65 -14.02
N SER A 62 11.56 19.39 -12.84
CA SER A 62 12.21 18.71 -11.74
C SER A 62 11.53 17.38 -11.46
N THR A 63 12.34 16.37 -11.20
CA THR A 63 11.89 15.05 -10.79
C THR A 63 12.08 14.93 -9.28
N CYS A 64 10.96 14.77 -8.58
CA CYS A 64 10.91 14.59 -7.15
C CYS A 64 10.65 13.12 -6.82
N THR A 65 11.45 12.56 -5.93
CA THR A 65 11.33 11.18 -5.46
C THR A 65 11.15 11.13 -3.95
N GLY A 66 10.36 10.19 -3.48
CA GLY A 66 10.16 9.95 -2.05
C GLY A 66 9.59 8.56 -1.82
N THR A 67 9.64 8.07 -0.60
CA THR A 67 9.09 6.76 -0.25
C THR A 67 8.07 6.91 0.87
N ALA A 68 6.83 6.48 0.65
CA ALA A 68 5.87 6.34 1.74
C ALA A 68 6.08 4.98 2.41
N THR A 69 6.28 4.97 3.72
CA THR A 69 6.45 3.73 4.49
C THR A 69 5.19 3.44 5.29
N LEU A 70 4.45 2.41 4.90
CA LEU A 70 3.24 1.96 5.60
C LEU A 70 3.64 1.03 6.74
N TYR A 71 3.39 1.48 7.97
CA TYR A 71 3.57 0.68 9.17
C TYR A 71 2.24 -0.01 9.52
N PRO A 72 2.21 -1.35 9.66
CA PRO A 72 0.99 -2.06 10.05
C PRO A 72 0.34 -1.52 11.33
N THR A 73 1.15 -1.04 12.27
CA THR A 73 0.74 -0.48 13.56
C THR A 73 0.01 0.87 13.46
N GLN A 74 0.12 1.55 12.31
CA GLN A 74 -0.57 2.81 12.04
C GLN A 74 -1.86 2.61 11.23
N LEU A 75 -2.21 1.36 10.89
CA LEU A 75 -3.41 1.05 10.12
C LEU A 75 -4.53 0.55 11.04
N HIS A 76 -5.78 0.84 10.67
CA HIS A 76 -6.94 0.13 11.19
C HIS A 76 -7.55 -0.76 10.12
N ASN A 77 -8.38 -1.71 10.52
CA ASN A 77 -9.06 -2.62 9.61
C ASN A 77 -9.88 -1.91 8.51
N SER A 78 -10.31 -0.66 8.75
CA SER A 78 -10.96 0.21 7.77
C SER A 78 -10.03 0.74 6.68
N ALA A 79 -8.70 0.69 6.86
CA ALA A 79 -7.70 1.16 5.90
C ALA A 79 -7.60 0.29 4.63
N THR A 80 -8.46 -0.71 4.45
CA THR A 80 -8.59 -1.39 3.16
C THR A 80 -9.35 -0.53 2.15
N MET A 81 -8.67 0.49 1.63
CA MET A 81 -9.23 1.57 0.82
C MET A 81 -8.24 2.00 -0.29
N PRO A 82 -8.70 2.80 -1.27
CA PRO A 82 -7.80 3.45 -2.23
C PRO A 82 -6.75 4.32 -1.52
N ALA A 83 -5.63 4.52 -2.20
CA ALA A 83 -4.62 5.48 -1.78
C ALA A 83 -4.65 6.72 -2.69
N TRP A 84 -4.22 7.86 -2.15
CA TRP A 84 -4.14 9.15 -2.82
C TRP A 84 -2.78 9.78 -2.55
N LEU A 85 -2.21 10.42 -3.56
CA LEU A 85 -0.98 11.17 -3.45
C LEU A 85 -1.30 12.66 -3.38
N GLN A 86 -0.81 13.30 -2.33
CA GLN A 86 -0.76 14.74 -2.21
C GLN A 86 0.69 15.20 -2.32
N VAL A 87 0.94 16.19 -3.18
CA VAL A 87 2.22 16.89 -3.27
C VAL A 87 1.95 18.39 -3.28
N SER A 88 2.67 19.15 -2.46
CA SER A 88 2.55 20.60 -2.42
C SER A 88 3.90 21.25 -2.18
N GLY A 89 4.05 22.50 -2.60
CA GLY A 89 5.32 23.20 -2.43
C GLY A 89 5.42 24.44 -3.29
N TYR A 90 6.64 24.97 -3.37
CA TYR A 90 6.93 26.18 -4.12
C TYR A 90 8.19 26.01 -4.97
N ALA A 91 8.20 26.64 -6.14
CA ALA A 91 9.39 26.85 -6.97
C ALA A 91 10.13 28.13 -6.55
N TYR A 92 11.35 28.34 -7.08
CA TYR A 92 12.17 29.51 -6.76
C TYR A 92 11.57 30.85 -7.22
N ASP A 93 10.73 30.86 -8.26
CA ASP A 93 9.95 32.05 -8.67
C ASP A 93 8.68 32.28 -7.84
N GLY A 94 8.43 31.46 -6.82
CA GLY A 94 7.22 31.52 -6.01
C GLY A 94 6.01 30.80 -6.64
N GLY A 95 6.18 30.14 -7.78
CA GLY A 95 5.14 29.27 -8.36
C GLY A 95 4.74 28.17 -7.37
N ARG A 96 3.43 27.95 -7.18
CA ARG A 96 2.91 26.96 -6.22
C ARG A 96 2.53 25.66 -6.91
N TYR A 97 2.92 24.54 -6.33
CA TYR A 97 2.44 23.21 -6.68
C TYR A 97 1.37 22.76 -5.69
N LEU A 98 0.27 22.23 -6.24
CA LEU A 98 -0.74 21.52 -5.47
C LEU A 98 -1.27 20.40 -6.34
N LEU A 99 -0.68 19.22 -6.16
CA LEU A 99 -1.12 17.98 -6.77
C LEU A 99 -1.90 17.18 -5.74
N ASN A 100 -3.05 16.68 -6.20
CA ASN A 100 -4.01 15.94 -5.41
C ASN A 100 -4.64 14.90 -6.35
N SER A 101 -4.14 13.66 -6.32
CA SER A 101 -4.54 12.63 -7.28
C SER A 101 -4.69 11.27 -6.63
N LYS A 102 -5.57 10.44 -7.20
CA LYS A 102 -5.73 9.05 -6.79
C LYS A 102 -4.47 8.30 -7.16
N TYR A 103 -3.90 7.53 -6.24
CA TYR A 103 -2.68 6.77 -6.54
C TYR A 103 -3.01 5.39 -7.13
N PRO A 104 -2.37 4.95 -8.24
CA PRO A 104 -1.27 5.58 -8.99
C PRO A 104 -1.74 6.15 -10.35
N GLU A 105 -2.61 7.15 -10.38
CA GLU A 105 -3.00 7.84 -11.62
C GLU A 105 -1.88 8.72 -12.20
N TYR A 106 -0.72 8.81 -11.54
CA TYR A 106 0.50 9.38 -12.11
C TYR A 106 1.14 8.41 -13.12
N ALA A 107 1.25 8.87 -14.37
CA ALA A 107 1.44 8.07 -15.58
C ALA A 107 2.75 7.23 -15.67
N ASP A 108 3.71 7.43 -14.78
CA ASP A 108 5.04 6.80 -14.85
C ASP A 108 5.20 5.59 -13.91
N LEU A 109 4.14 5.19 -13.19
CA LEU A 109 4.13 3.98 -12.37
C LEU A 109 3.21 2.92 -12.99
N PRO A 110 3.66 1.66 -13.16
CA PRO A 110 2.79 0.61 -13.67
C PRO A 110 1.70 0.28 -12.63
N GLY A 111 0.46 0.71 -12.84
CA GLY A 111 -0.70 0.23 -12.07
C GLY A 111 -1.96 1.08 -12.21
N THR A 112 -3.11 0.43 -12.28
CA THR A 112 -4.40 1.05 -11.92
C THR A 112 -4.42 1.32 -10.41
N SER A 113 -5.30 2.21 -9.92
CA SER A 113 -5.54 2.44 -8.48
C SER A 113 -5.31 1.18 -7.64
N VAL A 114 -4.21 1.10 -6.87
CA VAL A 114 -3.89 -0.09 -6.07
C VAL A 114 -4.40 0.15 -4.65
N PRO A 115 -5.54 -0.45 -4.25
CA PRO A 115 -6.01 -0.32 -2.88
C PRO A 115 -4.98 -0.90 -1.90
N VAL A 116 -4.94 -0.34 -0.70
CA VAL A 116 -4.22 -0.99 0.39
C VAL A 116 -5.01 -2.23 0.79
N LEU A 117 -4.37 -3.40 0.70
CA LEU A 117 -5.00 -4.69 0.96
C LEU A 117 -4.27 -5.45 2.05
N LYS A 118 -5.00 -6.22 2.84
CA LYS A 118 -4.45 -7.12 3.86
C LYS A 118 -3.75 -8.32 3.23
N GLN A 119 -2.52 -8.59 3.66
CA GLN A 119 -1.78 -9.79 3.27
C GLN A 119 -2.45 -11.02 3.88
N THR A 120 -3.22 -11.73 3.05
CA THR A 120 -4.07 -12.84 3.48
C THR A 120 -3.39 -14.18 3.18
N THR A 121 -3.43 -15.12 4.12
CA THR A 121 -2.87 -16.47 3.94
C THR A 121 -3.97 -17.51 3.94
N LEU A 122 -3.99 -18.39 2.93
CA LEU A 122 -4.89 -19.53 2.85
C LEU A 122 -4.10 -20.83 3.05
N THR A 123 -4.43 -21.59 4.09
CA THR A 123 -3.90 -22.94 4.30
C THR A 123 -4.96 -23.97 4.01
N VAL A 124 -4.63 -25.00 3.23
CA VAL A 124 -5.56 -26.08 2.86
C VAL A 124 -4.99 -27.42 3.28
N LYS A 125 -5.81 -28.25 3.91
CA LYS A 125 -5.50 -29.62 4.31
C LYS A 125 -6.53 -30.56 3.70
N ALA A 126 -6.07 -31.73 3.26
CA ALA A 126 -6.91 -32.77 2.69
C ALA A 126 -6.70 -34.06 3.47
N THR A 127 -7.78 -34.70 3.92
CA THR A 127 -7.73 -35.93 4.72
C THR A 127 -8.85 -36.89 4.32
N PRO A 128 -8.63 -38.22 4.37
CA PRO A 128 -7.37 -38.90 4.69
C PRO A 128 -6.39 -38.95 3.50
N LYS A 129 -5.09 -39.14 3.81
CA LYS A 129 -4.03 -39.42 2.82
C LYS A 129 -3.30 -40.71 3.27
N PRO A 130 -3.25 -41.79 2.48
CA PRO A 130 -3.83 -41.98 1.13
C PRO A 130 -5.36 -42.23 1.17
N VAL A 131 -6.05 -41.92 0.07
CA VAL A 131 -7.49 -42.20 -0.09
C VAL A 131 -7.72 -43.35 -1.07
N ARG A 132 -8.66 -44.24 -0.76
CA ARG A 132 -9.06 -45.33 -1.66
C ARG A 132 -9.98 -44.81 -2.78
N LYS A 133 -9.98 -45.48 -3.93
CA LYS A 133 -10.91 -45.17 -5.03
C LYS A 133 -12.36 -45.27 -4.53
N GLY A 134 -13.17 -44.26 -4.84
CA GLY A 134 -14.56 -44.14 -4.35
C GLY A 134 -14.68 -43.63 -2.90
N GLY A 135 -13.56 -43.40 -2.21
CA GLY A 135 -13.55 -42.84 -0.86
C GLY A 135 -13.80 -41.34 -0.83
N THR A 136 -14.36 -40.86 0.28
CA THR A 136 -14.54 -39.43 0.55
C THR A 136 -13.22 -38.78 0.96
N VAL A 137 -12.91 -37.63 0.36
CA VAL A 137 -11.84 -36.74 0.82
C VAL A 137 -12.47 -35.51 1.45
N THR A 138 -12.07 -35.20 2.67
CA THR A 138 -12.41 -33.94 3.35
C THR A 138 -11.32 -32.91 3.07
N ILE A 139 -11.72 -31.76 2.54
CA ILE A 139 -10.86 -30.60 2.36
C ILE A 139 -11.21 -29.57 3.43
N THR A 140 -10.22 -29.17 4.23
CA THR A 140 -10.35 -28.11 5.23
C THR A 140 -9.45 -26.95 4.85
N GLY A 141 -10.06 -25.77 4.67
CA GLY A 141 -9.35 -24.52 4.45
C GLY A 141 -9.41 -23.61 5.68
N GLN A 142 -8.35 -22.85 5.92
CA GLN A 142 -8.31 -21.76 6.90
C GLN A 142 -7.75 -20.52 6.22
N LEU A 143 -8.53 -19.44 6.25
CA LEU A 143 -8.14 -18.12 5.76
C LEU A 143 -7.75 -17.25 6.96
N ASN A 144 -6.49 -16.81 7.00
CA ASN A 144 -5.97 -15.93 8.04
C ASN A 144 -5.70 -14.54 7.46
N ARG A 145 -6.17 -13.49 8.13
CA ARG A 145 -5.96 -12.09 7.72
C ARG A 145 -5.39 -11.27 8.88
N PRO A 146 -4.55 -10.27 8.61
CA PRO A 146 -4.17 -9.25 9.57
C PRO A 146 -5.39 -8.63 10.25
N ASP A 147 -5.29 -8.41 11.54
CA ASP A 147 -6.18 -7.57 12.33
C ASP A 147 -5.36 -6.42 12.89
N TRP A 148 -5.37 -5.29 12.18
CA TRP A 148 -4.53 -4.15 12.56
C TRP A 148 -5.05 -3.42 13.80
N ASN A 149 -6.35 -3.55 14.11
CA ASN A 149 -6.96 -2.92 15.29
C ASN A 149 -6.43 -3.48 16.62
N THR A 150 -5.88 -4.69 16.59
CA THR A 150 -5.38 -5.39 17.78
C THR A 150 -3.84 -5.42 17.82
N LEU A 151 -3.18 -4.66 16.94
CA LEU A 151 -1.74 -4.42 17.03
C LEU A 151 -1.46 -3.43 18.16
N ILE A 152 -1.12 -3.95 19.34
CA ILE A 152 -0.63 -3.17 20.47
C ILE A 152 0.87 -3.44 20.59
N ASP A 153 1.67 -2.91 19.66
CA ASP A 153 3.12 -2.95 19.81
C ASP A 153 3.80 -1.86 18.95
N PRO A 154 4.43 -0.84 19.58
CA PRO A 154 5.17 0.18 18.84
C PRO A 154 6.43 -0.37 18.15
N TYR A 155 6.90 -1.57 18.51
CA TYR A 155 8.10 -2.20 17.96
C TYR A 155 7.81 -3.22 16.84
N GLY A 156 6.54 -3.44 16.48
CA GLY A 156 6.15 -4.29 15.34
C GLY A 156 6.41 -5.79 15.53
N THR A 157 6.57 -6.26 16.77
CA THR A 157 6.79 -7.67 17.11
C THR A 157 5.49 -8.43 17.32
N ALA A 158 4.36 -7.76 17.58
CA ALA A 158 3.05 -8.41 17.71
C ALA A 158 2.51 -8.92 16.37
N THR A 159 2.00 -10.15 16.35
CA THR A 159 1.15 -10.67 15.26
C THR A 159 -0.28 -10.77 15.72
N ALA A 160 -1.14 -9.95 15.13
CA ALA A 160 -2.58 -10.06 15.30
C ALA A 160 -3.23 -10.53 13.99
N THR A 161 -3.68 -11.77 13.95
CA THR A 161 -4.39 -12.32 12.80
C THR A 161 -5.72 -12.93 13.24
N VAL A 162 -6.78 -12.64 12.49
CA VAL A 162 -8.09 -13.27 12.69
C VAL A 162 -8.25 -14.38 11.65
N GLY A 163 -8.56 -15.59 12.14
CA GLY A 163 -8.90 -16.74 11.31
C GLY A 163 -10.38 -16.75 10.97
N TYR A 164 -10.70 -17.00 9.71
CA TYR A 164 -12.08 -17.12 9.22
C TYR A 164 -12.37 -18.58 8.86
N PRO A 165 -12.88 -19.38 9.82
CA PRO A 165 -13.24 -20.77 9.55
C PRO A 165 -14.50 -20.84 8.67
N LYS A 166 -14.68 -21.98 7.98
CA LYS A 166 -15.91 -22.35 7.25
C LYS A 166 -16.30 -21.41 6.08
N GLN A 167 -15.33 -20.72 5.48
CA GLN A 167 -15.58 -20.02 4.22
C GLN A 167 -16.02 -21.04 3.14
N PRO A 168 -17.15 -20.83 2.43
CA PRO A 168 -17.58 -21.74 1.38
C PRO A 168 -16.58 -21.69 0.23
N VAL A 169 -16.05 -22.86 -0.16
CA VAL A 169 -15.13 -22.99 -1.29
C VAL A 169 -15.76 -23.85 -2.37
N LYS A 170 -15.58 -23.43 -3.64
CA LYS A 170 -15.92 -24.26 -4.81
C LYS A 170 -14.66 -24.97 -5.27
N LEU A 171 -14.71 -26.29 -5.30
CA LEU A 171 -13.62 -27.09 -5.85
C LEU A 171 -13.67 -27.02 -7.38
N GLN A 172 -12.52 -26.76 -8.00
CA GLN A 172 -12.32 -26.92 -9.43
C GLN A 172 -11.35 -28.08 -9.64
N PHE A 173 -11.77 -29.08 -10.40
CA PHE A 173 -10.93 -30.22 -10.74
C PHE A 173 -10.16 -29.90 -12.02
N LYS A 174 -8.84 -30.04 -11.97
CA LYS A 174 -8.01 -29.96 -13.17
C LYS A 174 -8.03 -31.33 -13.84
N SER A 175 -8.46 -31.39 -15.10
CA SER A 175 -8.34 -32.60 -15.90
C SER A 175 -6.86 -32.87 -16.18
N TRP A 176 -6.44 -34.10 -15.96
CA TRP A 176 -5.17 -34.61 -16.46
C TRP A 176 -5.51 -35.42 -17.71
N SER A 177 -5.14 -34.89 -18.87
CA SER A 177 -5.11 -35.56 -20.16
C SER A 177 -3.71 -36.13 -20.41
#